data_AF-A0A350C6J6-F1
#
_entry.id   AF-A0A350C6J6-F1
#
_cell.length_a   1.000
_cell.length_b   1.000
_cell.length_c   1.000
_cell.angle_alpha   90.00
_cell.angle_beta   90.00
_cell.angle_gamma   90.00
#
_symmetry.space_group_name_H-M   'P 1'
#
loop_
_entity.id
_entity.type
_entity.pdbx_description
1 polymer ?
#
loop_
_entity_poly.entity_id
_entity_poly.type
_entity_poly.pdbx_seq_one_letter_code
_entity_poly.pdbx_strand_id
1 'polypeptide(L)'
;MRGDNKDPLTQFMKDQGIPNEPEAFKPDQTTVFSFPMKAPNDAVCTTDMTAIEQLEMWLAYQRSWCEHKPSVTINVKKGEWFEVGAFVYKHFDEMSGVSFLPFNEHTYQQAPYQEVGKSDYKELLSLMPKSIDWSKLSDYESEDNTAGSQTLACSGDSCEIVDLT
;
A
#
# COMPACT_ATOMS: atom_id res chain seq x y z
N MET A 1 -1.48 -2.61 8.33
CA MET A 1 -0.70 -3.79 7.87
C MET A 1 -1.28 -5.03 8.53
N ARG A 2 -1.23 -6.20 7.88
CA ARG A 2 -1.73 -7.46 8.46
C ARG A 2 -0.54 -8.40 8.64
N GLY A 3 -0.35 -8.93 9.85
CA GLY A 3 0.70 -9.89 10.18
C GLY A 3 0.10 -11.23 10.59
N ASP A 4 0.69 -12.33 10.11
CA ASP A 4 0.36 -13.67 10.60
C ASP A 4 0.82 -13.77 12.07
N ASN A 5 -0.04 -14.27 12.95
CA ASN A 5 0.26 -14.42 14.38
C ASN A 5 1.44 -15.37 14.66
N LYS A 6 1.80 -16.22 13.69
CA LYS A 6 2.96 -17.12 13.74
C LYS A 6 4.26 -16.45 13.29
N ASP A 7 4.18 -15.31 12.61
CA ASP A 7 5.36 -14.55 12.18
C ASP A 7 6.03 -13.90 13.41
N PRO A 8 7.34 -14.15 13.65
CA PRO A 8 8.08 -13.51 14.74
C PRO A 8 7.96 -11.97 14.74
N LEU A 9 7.87 -11.36 13.55
CA LEU A 9 7.70 -9.92 13.39
C LEU A 9 6.38 -9.43 14.02
N THR A 10 5.31 -10.22 13.95
CA THR A 10 4.01 -9.86 14.55
C THR A 10 4.12 -9.77 16.06
N GLN A 11 4.82 -10.71 16.70
CA GLN A 11 5.02 -10.67 18.17
C GLN A 11 5.95 -9.52 18.56
N PHE A 12 7.06 -9.36 17.84
CA PHE A 12 7.97 -8.23 18.04
C PHE A 12 7.24 -6.88 17.96
N MET A 13 6.43 -6.65 16.92
CA MET A 13 5.69 -5.40 16.74
C MET A 13 4.67 -5.14 17.85
N LYS A 14 4.02 -6.18 18.38
CA LYS A 14 3.14 -6.07 19.55
C LYS A 14 3.92 -5.66 20.79
N ASP A 15 5.07 -6.29 21.04
CA ASP A 15 5.93 -6.03 22.19
C ASP A 15 6.59 -4.64 22.13
N GLN A 16 6.86 -4.13 20.93
CA GLN A 16 7.29 -2.74 20.71
C GLN A 16 6.16 -1.72 20.93
N GLY A 17 4.92 -2.16 21.18
CA GLY A 17 3.79 -1.31 21.52
C GLY A 17 3.10 -0.66 20.32
N ILE A 18 3.26 -1.20 19.11
CA ILE A 18 2.54 -0.69 17.93
C ILE A 18 1.04 -0.97 18.11
N PRO A 19 0.14 0.03 17.94
CA PRO A 19 -1.30 -0.16 18.02
C PRO A 19 -1.75 -1.29 17.10
N ASN A 20 -2.45 -2.26 17.69
CA ASN A 20 -2.87 -3.45 16.99
C ASN A 20 -4.20 -4.02 17.52
N GLU A 21 -4.89 -4.74 16.66
CA GLU A 21 -6.13 -5.45 16.97
C GLU A 21 -6.23 -6.77 16.19
N PRO A 22 -7.01 -7.77 16.65
CA PRO A 22 -7.27 -8.97 15.86
C PRO A 22 -7.95 -8.64 14.51
N GLU A 23 -7.64 -9.42 13.47
CA GLU A 23 -8.30 -9.27 12.17
C GLU A 23 -9.77 -9.71 12.25
N ALA A 24 -10.66 -9.00 11.58
CA ALA A 24 -12.11 -9.14 11.73
C ALA A 24 -12.68 -10.50 11.27
N PHE A 25 -12.05 -11.15 10.29
CA PHE A 25 -12.51 -12.40 9.70
C PHE A 25 -11.71 -13.63 10.16
N LYS A 26 -10.45 -13.44 10.58
CA LYS A 26 -9.52 -14.47 11.07
C LYS A 26 -8.74 -13.99 12.31
N PRO A 27 -9.44 -13.67 13.42
CA PRO A 27 -8.83 -13.05 14.59
C PRO A 27 -7.74 -13.92 15.24
N ASP A 28 -7.90 -15.25 15.19
CA ASP A 28 -6.94 -16.19 15.79
C ASP A 28 -5.65 -16.34 14.96
N GLN A 29 -5.68 -15.98 13.67
CA GLN A 29 -4.55 -16.20 12.75
C GLN A 29 -3.83 -14.90 12.38
N THR A 30 -4.50 -13.76 12.42
CA THR A 30 -3.98 -12.53 11.85
C THR A 30 -4.22 -11.35 12.78
N THR A 31 -3.19 -10.50 12.92
CA THR A 31 -3.26 -9.22 13.63
C THR A 31 -3.20 -8.08 12.62
N VAL A 32 -4.00 -7.04 12.87
CA VAL A 32 -3.95 -5.77 12.12
C VAL A 32 -3.18 -4.74 12.94
N PHE A 33 -2.17 -4.15 12.33
CA PHE A 33 -1.40 -3.04 12.88
C PHE A 33 -1.81 -1.72 12.24
N SER A 34 -1.98 -0.70 13.07
CA SER A 34 -2.42 0.64 12.69
C SER A 34 -1.26 1.64 12.76
N PHE A 35 -1.07 2.38 11.67
CA PHE A 35 -0.01 3.38 11.55
C PHE A 35 -0.63 4.74 11.21
N PRO A 36 -0.73 5.66 12.17
CA PRO A 36 -1.31 6.98 11.91
C PRO A 36 -0.39 7.79 11.01
N MET A 37 -0.87 8.13 9.82
CA MET A 37 -0.14 8.92 8.82
C MET A 37 -0.85 10.26 8.58
N LYS A 38 -0.08 11.32 8.35
CA LYS A 38 -0.60 12.65 8.02
C LYS A 38 0.15 13.20 6.81
N ALA A 39 -0.59 13.63 5.79
CA ALA A 39 -0.02 14.37 4.68
C ALA A 39 0.58 15.73 5.16
N PRO A 40 1.54 16.30 4.40
CA PRO A 40 2.02 17.66 4.65
C PRO A 40 0.88 18.68 4.69
N ASN A 41 1.11 19.81 5.37
CA ASN A 41 0.15 20.91 5.32
C ASN A 41 0.02 21.40 3.86
N ASP A 42 -1.20 21.76 3.48
CA ASP A 42 -1.54 22.29 2.14
C ASP A 42 -1.27 21.30 0.99
N ALA A 43 -1.10 20.01 1.29
CA ALA A 43 -0.98 18.97 0.27
C ALA A 43 -2.31 18.78 -0.49
N VAL A 44 -2.22 18.74 -1.82
CA VAL A 44 -3.35 18.34 -2.68
C VAL A 44 -3.50 16.82 -2.59
N CYS A 45 -4.64 16.38 -2.06
CA CYS A 45 -4.98 14.98 -1.94
C CYS A 45 -5.90 14.55 -3.10
N THR A 46 -6.03 13.25 -3.32
CA THR A 46 -6.89 12.70 -4.38
C THR A 46 -8.34 13.18 -4.30
N THR A 47 -8.84 13.45 -3.10
CA THR A 47 -10.18 14.04 -2.84
C THR A 47 -10.36 15.42 -3.46
N ASP A 48 -9.27 16.19 -3.51
CA ASP A 48 -9.26 17.61 -3.90
C ASP A 48 -9.21 17.80 -5.41
N MET A 49 -8.97 16.72 -6.16
CA MET A 49 -8.91 16.73 -7.62
C MET A 49 -10.16 16.09 -8.24
N THR A 50 -10.51 16.58 -9.42
CA THR A 50 -11.42 15.92 -10.35
C THR A 50 -10.69 14.83 -11.13
N ALA A 51 -11.44 13.90 -11.72
CA ALA A 51 -10.85 12.90 -12.61
C ALA A 51 -10.17 13.54 -13.84
N ILE A 52 -10.72 14.66 -14.35
CA ILE A 52 -10.16 15.38 -15.50
C ILE A 52 -8.84 16.06 -15.14
N GLU A 53 -8.73 16.72 -13.98
CA GLU A 53 -7.46 17.33 -13.56
C GLU A 53 -6.35 16.28 -13.41
N GLN A 54 -6.68 15.10 -12.88
CA GLN A 54 -5.73 13.99 -12.81
C GLN A 54 -5.29 13.52 -14.22
N LEU A 55 -6.21 13.47 -15.18
CA LEU A 55 -5.94 13.09 -16.57
C LEU A 55 -5.12 14.15 -17.33
N GLU A 56 -5.38 15.43 -17.10
CA GLU A 56 -4.59 16.52 -17.68
C GLU A 56 -3.16 16.50 -17.14
N MET A 57 -2.99 16.25 -15.84
CA MET A 57 -1.68 16.04 -15.24
C MET A 57 -0.97 14.84 -15.85
N TRP A 58 -1.66 13.69 -15.99
CA TRP A 58 -1.11 12.51 -16.67
C TRP A 58 -0.66 12.82 -18.10
N LEU A 59 -1.47 13.56 -18.86
CA LEU A 59 -1.18 13.94 -20.24
C LEU A 59 0.06 14.84 -20.32
N ALA A 60 0.21 15.77 -19.37
CA ALA A 60 1.40 16.61 -19.26
C ALA A 60 2.68 15.77 -19.07
N TYR A 61 2.65 14.78 -18.18
CA TYR A 61 3.78 13.85 -17.98
C TYR A 61 4.03 12.96 -19.21
N GLN A 62 2.98 12.40 -19.81
CA GLN A 62 3.09 11.58 -21.02
C GLN A 62 3.78 12.33 -22.16
N ARG A 63 3.51 13.63 -22.33
CA ARG A 63 4.06 14.42 -23.44
C ARG A 63 5.44 15.02 -23.15
N SER A 64 5.75 15.29 -21.89
CA SER A 64 6.91 16.11 -21.52
C SER A 64 8.03 15.32 -20.85
N TRP A 65 7.77 14.08 -20.41
CA TRP A 65 8.72 13.31 -19.63
C TRP A 65 8.81 11.83 -20.04
N CYS A 66 7.67 11.17 -20.21
CA CYS A 66 7.67 9.72 -20.39
C CYS A 66 7.90 9.33 -21.86
N GLU A 67 8.98 8.59 -22.13
CA GLU A 67 9.19 7.92 -23.43
C GLU A 67 8.23 6.72 -23.61
N HIS A 68 7.85 6.08 -22.50
CA HIS A 68 6.83 5.04 -22.42
C HIS A 68 5.50 5.59 -21.86
N LYS A 69 4.60 4.69 -21.47
CA LYS A 69 3.26 5.03 -20.97
C LYS A 69 3.28 5.16 -19.44
N PRO A 70 3.01 6.34 -18.86
CA PRO A 70 2.97 6.51 -17.41
C PRO A 70 1.81 5.71 -16.83
N SER A 71 2.12 4.90 -15.81
CA SER A 71 1.11 4.17 -15.05
C SER A 71 0.41 5.12 -14.08
N VAL A 72 -0.92 5.19 -14.16
CA VAL A 72 -1.73 5.93 -13.19
C VAL A 72 -3.09 5.26 -12.99
N THR A 73 -3.58 5.34 -11.75
CA THR A 73 -4.96 4.99 -11.42
C THR A 73 -5.74 6.27 -11.18
N ILE A 74 -6.79 6.50 -11.97
CA ILE A 74 -7.68 7.65 -11.86
C ILE A 74 -8.94 7.23 -11.10
N ASN A 75 -9.16 7.86 -9.95
CA ASN A 75 -10.36 7.65 -9.15
C ASN A 75 -11.48 8.57 -9.65
N VAL A 76 -12.55 7.99 -10.19
CA VAL A 76 -13.63 8.71 -10.89
C VAL A 76 -14.87 8.80 -10.00
N LYS A 77 -15.29 10.03 -9.68
CA LYS A 77 -16.54 10.27 -8.94
C LYS A 77 -17.74 9.99 -9.85
N LYS A 78 -18.88 9.62 -9.26
CA LYS A 78 -20.09 9.18 -10.00
C LYS A 78 -20.53 10.14 -11.12
N GLY A 79 -20.37 11.45 -10.94
CA GLY A 79 -20.75 12.47 -11.92
C GLY A 79 -19.73 12.72 -13.03
N GLU A 80 -18.51 12.19 -12.92
CA GLU A 80 -17.39 12.54 -13.80
C GLU A 80 -17.22 11.56 -14.97
N TRP A 81 -17.86 10.39 -14.93
CA TRP A 81 -17.67 9.32 -15.92
C TRP A 81 -17.89 9.74 -17.37
N PHE A 82 -18.88 10.60 -17.62
CA PHE A 82 -19.16 11.08 -18.97
C PHE A 82 -18.03 11.95 -19.51
N GLU A 83 -17.52 12.87 -18.69
CA GLU A 83 -16.40 13.74 -19.06
C GLU A 83 -15.12 12.95 -19.25
N VAL A 84 -14.85 11.97 -18.38
CA VAL A 84 -13.72 11.04 -18.52
C VAL A 84 -13.80 10.29 -19.85
N GLY A 85 -14.97 9.77 -20.22
CA GLY A 85 -15.17 9.11 -21.52
C GLY A 85 -14.90 10.02 -22.71
N ALA A 86 -15.37 11.28 -22.64
CA ALA A 86 -15.11 12.28 -23.67
C ALA A 86 -13.61 12.62 -23.77
N PHE A 87 -12.90 12.73 -22.64
CA PHE A 87 -11.46 12.96 -22.59
C PHE A 87 -10.70 11.81 -23.25
N VAL A 88 -11.02 10.56 -22.88
CA VAL A 88 -10.38 9.36 -23.45
C VAL A 88 -10.59 9.31 -24.96
N TYR A 89 -11.81 9.58 -25.44
CA TYR A 89 -12.10 9.59 -26.87
C TYR A 89 -11.30 10.67 -27.62
N LYS A 90 -11.18 11.87 -27.03
CA LYS A 90 -10.41 12.99 -27.61
C LYS A 90 -8.91 12.69 -27.69
N HIS A 91 -8.37 11.93 -26.75
CA HIS A 91 -6.93 11.64 -26.61
C HIS A 91 -6.59 10.17 -26.92
N PHE A 92 -7.42 9.49 -27.70
CA PHE A 92 -7.40 8.04 -27.85
C PHE A 92 -6.04 7.47 -28.28
N ASP A 93 -5.33 8.16 -29.18
CA ASP A 93 -4.01 7.73 -29.67
C ASP A 93 -2.91 7.79 -28.59
N GLU A 94 -3.10 8.61 -27.57
CA GLU A 94 -2.16 8.79 -26.46
C GLU A 94 -2.51 7.90 -25.26
N MET A 95 -3.82 7.65 -25.04
CA MET A 95 -4.37 6.95 -23.88
C MET A 95 -3.84 5.52 -23.74
N SER A 96 -2.93 5.33 -22.79
CA SER A 96 -2.39 4.02 -22.41
C SER A 96 -1.75 4.09 -21.02
N GLY A 97 -1.67 2.97 -20.30
CA GLY A 97 -1.14 2.93 -18.94
C GLY A 97 -2.08 3.55 -17.88
N VAL A 98 -3.33 3.87 -18.23
CA VAL A 98 -4.31 4.46 -17.32
C VAL A 98 -5.34 3.41 -16.90
N SER A 99 -5.55 3.29 -15.59
CA SER A 99 -6.60 2.47 -14.99
C SER A 99 -7.66 3.36 -14.36
N PHE A 100 -8.93 3.09 -14.59
CA PHE A 100 -10.05 3.85 -14.01
C PHE A 100 -10.72 3.04 -12.91
N LEU A 101 -10.84 3.62 -11.71
CA LEU A 101 -11.56 3.03 -10.58
C LEU A 101 -12.63 4.00 -10.07
N PRO A 102 -13.77 3.50 -9.57
CA PRO A 102 -14.73 4.34 -8.88
C PRO A 102 -14.13 4.92 -7.60
N PHE A 103 -14.36 6.22 -7.34
CA PHE A 103 -13.77 6.94 -6.20
C PHE A 103 -14.20 6.37 -4.83
N ASN A 104 -15.41 5.82 -4.73
CA ASN A 104 -15.96 5.30 -3.48
C ASN A 104 -16.26 3.81 -3.57
N GLU A 105 -15.38 2.97 -3.05
CA GLU A 105 -15.65 1.55 -2.80
C GLU A 105 -14.87 1.04 -1.59
N HIS A 106 -15.22 1.46 -0.38
CA HIS A 106 -14.67 0.81 0.82
C HIS A 106 -15.83 0.47 1.77
N THR A 107 -16.25 -0.79 1.74
CA THR A 107 -17.18 -1.36 2.74
C THR A 107 -16.44 -2.25 3.75
N TYR A 108 -15.12 -2.30 3.68
CA TYR A 108 -14.30 -3.17 4.52
C TYR A 108 -14.15 -2.58 5.93
N GLN A 109 -14.49 -3.39 6.93
CA GLN A 109 -14.33 -3.04 8.35
C GLN A 109 -12.89 -2.66 8.70
N GLN A 110 -11.90 -3.38 8.13
CA GLN A 110 -10.46 -3.13 8.32
C GLN A 110 -9.79 -2.93 6.95
N ALA A 111 -10.12 -1.80 6.31
CA ALA A 111 -9.48 -1.39 5.07
C ALA A 111 -7.98 -1.09 5.28
N PRO A 112 -7.10 -1.39 4.31
CA PRO A 112 -5.67 -1.12 4.44
C PRO A 112 -5.33 0.36 4.69
N TYR A 113 -6.11 1.26 4.08
CA TYR A 113 -6.09 2.70 4.32
C TYR A 113 -7.46 3.14 4.79
N GLN A 114 -7.50 3.86 5.90
CA GLN A 114 -8.71 4.37 6.52
C GLN A 114 -8.57 5.87 6.69
N GLU A 115 -9.54 6.62 6.19
CA GLU A 115 -9.66 8.04 6.49
C GLU A 115 -10.12 8.18 7.94
N VAL A 116 -9.40 9.01 8.72
CA VAL A 116 -9.65 9.20 10.14
C VAL A 116 -9.73 10.68 10.48
N GLY A 117 -10.48 10.99 11.53
CA GLY A 117 -10.57 12.34 12.05
C GLY A 117 -9.27 12.79 12.75
N LYS A 118 -9.17 14.10 12.99
CA LYS A 118 -8.05 14.69 13.74
C LYS A 118 -7.94 14.14 15.17
N SER A 119 -9.06 13.79 15.79
CA SER A 119 -9.10 13.16 17.12
C SER A 119 -8.40 11.81 17.10
N ASP A 120 -8.84 10.94 16.20
CA ASP A 120 -8.45 9.53 16.14
C ASP A 120 -6.97 9.43 15.71
N TYR A 121 -6.56 10.28 14.77
CA TYR A 121 -5.14 10.43 14.41
C TYR A 121 -4.27 10.76 15.63
N LYS A 122 -4.70 11.73 16.46
CA LYS A 122 -3.92 12.14 17.65
C LYS A 122 -3.92 11.07 18.73
N GLU A 123 -5.02 10.37 18.91
CA GLU A 123 -5.14 9.27 19.85
C GLU A 123 -4.20 8.12 19.45
N LEU A 124 -4.30 7.62 18.22
CA LEU A 124 -3.40 6.59 17.70
C LEU A 124 -1.94 7.02 17.75
N LEU A 125 -1.63 8.28 17.41
CA LEU A 125 -0.28 8.81 17.48
C LEU A 125 0.25 8.84 18.92
N SER A 126 -0.62 9.05 19.91
CA SER A 126 -0.22 9.02 21.33
C SER A 126 0.06 7.60 21.84
N LEU A 127 -0.54 6.59 21.21
CA LEU A 127 -0.30 5.18 21.51
C LEU A 127 0.95 4.63 20.79
N MET A 128 1.35 5.25 19.68
CA MET A 128 2.52 4.83 18.91
C MET A 128 3.82 4.93 19.73
N PRO A 129 4.72 3.94 19.63
CA PRO A 129 6.05 4.07 20.20
C PRO A 129 6.83 5.18 19.52
N LYS A 130 7.64 5.93 20.28
CA LYS A 130 8.48 7.01 19.75
C LYS A 130 9.57 6.51 18.80
N SER A 131 10.03 5.29 19.04
CA SER A 131 11.06 4.61 18.26
C SER A 131 10.88 3.11 18.42
N ILE A 132 11.18 2.37 17.36
CA ILE A 132 11.21 0.91 17.38
C ILE A 132 12.67 0.49 17.41
N ASP A 133 13.02 -0.36 18.37
CA ASP A 133 14.37 -0.91 18.49
C ASP A 133 14.49 -2.20 17.67
N TRP A 134 14.81 -2.04 16.39
CA TRP A 134 14.92 -3.16 15.45
C TRP A 134 16.06 -4.12 15.77
N SER A 135 17.01 -3.75 16.64
CA SER A 135 18.08 -4.66 17.05
C SER A 135 17.55 -5.86 17.86
N LYS A 136 16.39 -5.70 18.50
CA LYS A 136 15.71 -6.77 19.24
C LYS A 136 14.96 -7.76 18.35
N LEU A 137 14.77 -7.48 17.07
CA LEU A 137 14.05 -8.38 16.17
C LEU A 137 14.77 -9.74 16.04
N SER A 138 16.10 -9.74 16.08
CA SER A 138 16.91 -10.97 16.03
C SER A 138 16.62 -11.94 17.18
N ASP A 139 16.13 -11.45 18.32
CA ASP A 139 15.76 -12.30 19.45
C ASP A 139 14.52 -13.14 19.14
N TYR A 140 13.68 -12.69 18.20
CA TYR A 140 12.46 -13.36 17.76
C TYR A 140 12.72 -14.25 16.53
N GLU A 141 13.68 -13.88 15.68
CA GLU A 141 14.10 -14.65 14.49
C GLU A 141 15.18 -15.69 14.83
N SER A 142 14.93 -16.52 15.85
CA SER A 142 15.90 -17.53 16.30
C SER A 142 16.13 -18.66 15.28
N GLU A 143 15.14 -18.93 14.41
CA GLU A 143 15.19 -19.98 13.39
C GLU A 143 14.90 -19.37 12.01
N ASP A 144 15.74 -19.71 11.02
CA ASP A 144 15.50 -19.33 9.63
C ASP A 144 14.32 -20.14 9.07
N ASN A 145 13.19 -19.47 8.92
CA ASN A 145 11.96 -20.03 8.34
C ASN A 145 11.80 -19.69 6.85
N THR A 146 12.85 -19.16 6.20
CA THR A 146 12.84 -18.76 4.79
C THR A 146 12.85 -20.00 3.89
N ALA A 147 11.68 -20.41 3.39
CA ALA A 147 11.58 -21.54 2.46
C ALA A 147 12.31 -21.29 1.11
N GLY A 148 12.57 -20.03 0.76
CA GLY A 148 13.21 -19.64 -0.51
C GLY A 148 14.67 -20.08 -0.64
N SER A 149 15.42 -20.17 0.47
CA SER A 149 16.80 -20.66 0.49
C SER A 149 16.92 -22.15 0.16
N GLN A 150 15.80 -22.88 0.20
CA GLN A 150 15.74 -24.31 -0.11
C GLN A 150 15.30 -24.63 -1.54
N THR A 151 15.04 -23.61 -2.36
CA THR A 151 14.64 -23.80 -3.77
C THR A 151 15.85 -23.62 -4.66
N LEU A 152 16.24 -24.69 -5.36
CA LEU A 152 17.35 -24.68 -6.31
C LEU A 152 17.13 -23.59 -7.38
N ALA A 153 18.13 -22.75 -7.60
CA ALA A 153 18.17 -21.81 -8.73
C ALA A 153 18.43 -22.60 -10.02
N CYS A 154 17.41 -23.29 -10.53
CA CYS A 154 17.57 -24.11 -11.71
C CYS A 154 17.51 -23.25 -12.98
N SER A 155 18.62 -23.18 -13.70
CA SER A 155 18.71 -22.62 -15.04
C SER A 155 19.12 -23.73 -16.00
N GLY A 156 18.26 -24.05 -16.97
CA GLY A 156 18.57 -24.91 -18.13
C GLY A 156 19.33 -26.20 -17.81
N ASP A 157 18.68 -27.13 -17.11
CA ASP A 157 19.17 -28.49 -16.77
C ASP A 157 20.25 -28.61 -15.68
N SER A 158 20.58 -27.54 -14.96
CA SER A 158 21.46 -27.62 -13.79
C SER A 158 20.90 -26.84 -12.61
N CYS A 159 21.02 -27.43 -11.42
CA CYS A 159 20.56 -26.88 -10.16
C CYS A 159 21.76 -26.89 -9.22
N GLU A 160 22.33 -25.71 -8.94
CA GLU A 160 23.47 -25.58 -8.03
C GLU A 160 23.00 -25.14 -6.65
N ILE A 161 23.52 -25.78 -5.60
CA ILE A 161 23.43 -25.31 -4.23
C ILE A 161 24.60 -24.33 -4.04
N VAL A 162 24.29 -23.05 -3.93
CA VAL A 162 25.28 -22.06 -3.49
C VAL A 162 25.24 -22.06 -1.98
N ASP A 163 26.18 -22.75 -1.34
CA ASP A 163 26.43 -22.60 0.10
C ASP A 163 26.89 -21.16 0.34
N LEU A 164 25.97 -20.32 0.84
CA LEU A 164 26.33 -19.02 1.40
C LEU A 164 26.95 -19.30 2.77
N THR A 165 28.29 -19.35 2.80
CA THR A 165 29.09 -19.37 4.03
C THR A 165 29.20 -18.00 4.66
#